data_AF-A0A3A5ZXT2-F1
#
_entry.id   AF-A0A3A5ZXT2-F1
#
_cell.length_a   1.000
_cell.length_b   1.000
_cell.length_c   1.000
_cell.angle_alpha   90.00
_cell.angle_beta   90.00
_cell.angle_gamma   90.00
#
_symmetry.space_group_name_H-M   'P 1'
#
loop_
_entity.id
_entity.type
_entity.pdbx_description
1 polymer ?
#
loop_
_entity_poly.entity_id
_entity_poly.type
_entity_poly.pdbx_seq_one_letter_code
_entity_poly.pdbx_strand_id
1 'polypeptide(L)'
;MVADCGKKNNQKSNRENMNDRKKNRPRGRPRVSGVCKLSKAVTVKFSKIDYERLCRRSRQANLTLAEFLRVSAFETTITARHSAEETAVIRSLTGMANNLNQLTRLSHQAGFHRTQRTVTELLQKLKEIIIRYRYGERRPS
;
A
#
# COMPACT_ATOMS: atom_id res chain seq x y z
N MET A 1 -71.88 -32.37 2.53
CA MET A 1 -71.45 -33.05 3.76
C MET A 1 -70.46 -32.12 4.48
N VAL A 2 -70.94 -31.39 5.50
CA VAL A 2 -70.60 -31.56 6.94
C VAL A 2 -69.17 -31.07 7.23
N ALA A 3 -69.00 -29.82 7.70
CA ALA A 3 -68.84 -29.37 9.10
C ALA A 3 -67.37 -29.53 9.58
N ASP A 4 -66.77 -28.77 10.49
CA ASP A 4 -67.14 -27.63 11.34
C ASP A 4 -65.83 -26.97 11.82
N CYS A 5 -66.02 -25.79 12.40
CA CYS A 5 -65.14 -24.87 13.13
C CYS A 5 -64.17 -25.48 14.16
N GLY A 6 -63.12 -24.71 14.49
CA GLY A 6 -62.47 -24.85 15.80
C GLY A 6 -61.23 -23.99 16.06
N LYS A 7 -61.40 -22.68 16.32
CA LYS A 7 -60.39 -21.92 17.08
C LYS A 7 -60.36 -22.42 18.53
N LYS A 8 -59.17 -22.66 19.09
CA LYS A 8 -58.94 -22.68 20.55
C LYS A 8 -57.66 -21.92 20.89
N ASN A 9 -57.86 -20.80 21.59
CA ASN A 9 -56.85 -20.13 22.40
C ASN A 9 -56.54 -21.00 23.62
N ASN A 10 -55.30 -20.99 24.11
CA ASN A 10 -55.06 -21.29 25.53
C ASN A 10 -53.89 -20.45 26.05
N GLN A 11 -54.23 -19.37 26.75
CA GLN A 11 -53.31 -18.68 27.64
C GLN A 11 -52.95 -19.61 28.79
N LYS A 12 -51.66 -19.89 28.99
CA LYS A 12 -51.19 -20.35 30.30
C LYS A 12 -49.91 -19.61 30.65
N SER A 13 -50.10 -18.56 31.43
CA SER A 13 -49.09 -17.88 32.22
C SER A 13 -48.28 -18.90 33.00
N ASN A 14 -46.95 -18.86 32.92
CA ASN A 14 -46.10 -19.47 33.93
C ASN A 14 -45.08 -18.45 34.43
N ARG A 15 -45.20 -18.18 35.73
CA ARG A 15 -44.48 -17.17 36.50
C ARG A 15 -42.99 -17.49 36.51
N GLU A 16 -42.16 -16.48 36.22
CA GLU A 16 -40.72 -16.58 36.40
C GLU A 16 -40.41 -16.62 37.90
N ASN A 17 -40.13 -17.81 38.43
CA ASN A 17 -39.53 -17.96 39.74
C ASN A 17 -38.06 -17.52 39.67
N MET A 18 -37.82 -16.25 39.96
CA MET A 18 -36.53 -15.74 40.42
C MET A 18 -36.21 -16.39 41.77
N ASN A 19 -35.51 -17.52 41.80
CA ASN A 19 -34.63 -17.96 42.90
C ASN A 19 -34.03 -19.34 42.62
N ASP A 20 -33.01 -19.40 41.75
CA ASP A 20 -32.11 -20.57 41.70
C ASP A 20 -30.72 -20.21 41.14
N ARG A 21 -30.11 -19.12 41.65
CA ARG A 21 -28.78 -18.64 41.20
C ARG A 21 -27.59 -19.52 41.65
N LYS A 22 -27.81 -20.68 42.27
CA LYS A 22 -26.73 -21.54 42.79
C LYS A 22 -26.66 -22.97 42.24
N LYS A 23 -27.65 -23.46 41.45
CA LYS A 23 -27.68 -24.88 41.01
C LYS A 23 -27.30 -25.13 39.54
N ASN A 24 -27.18 -24.11 38.70
CA ASN A 24 -26.86 -24.26 37.28
C ASN A 24 -25.45 -23.81 36.92
N ARG A 25 -24.44 -24.16 37.72
CA ARG A 25 -23.04 -24.07 37.25
C ARG A 25 -22.77 -25.35 36.45
N PRO A 26 -22.75 -25.33 35.10
CA PRO A 26 -22.35 -26.51 34.35
C PRO A 26 -20.94 -26.90 34.81
N ARG A 27 -20.82 -28.08 35.44
CA ARG A 27 -19.52 -28.65 35.77
C ARG A 27 -18.84 -29.01 34.44
N GLY A 28 -17.80 -28.27 34.09
CA GLY A 28 -17.02 -28.50 32.87
C GLY A 28 -16.36 -27.24 32.32
N ARG A 29 -15.51 -27.42 31.29
CA ARG A 29 -14.91 -26.30 30.57
C ARG A 29 -16.02 -25.44 29.95
N PRO A 30 -16.03 -24.12 30.16
CA PRO A 30 -16.99 -23.22 29.53
C PRO A 30 -17.06 -23.46 28.02
N ARG A 31 -18.28 -23.51 27.48
CA ARG A 31 -18.47 -23.61 26.03
C ARG A 31 -17.92 -22.35 25.37
N VAL A 32 -17.06 -22.54 24.38
CA VAL A 32 -16.63 -21.46 23.49
C VAL A 32 -17.88 -20.93 22.78
N SER A 33 -18.06 -19.60 22.80
CA SER A 33 -19.19 -18.95 22.15
C SER A 33 -19.22 -19.29 20.65
N GLY A 34 -20.40 -19.30 20.04
CA GLY A 34 -20.54 -19.60 18.60
C GLY A 34 -19.69 -18.68 17.71
N VAL A 35 -19.50 -17.43 18.13
CA VAL A 35 -18.70 -16.41 17.41
C VAL A 35 -17.19 -16.72 17.46
N CYS A 36 -16.70 -17.30 18.56
CA CYS A 36 -15.28 -17.65 18.70
C CYS A 36 -14.95 -19.07 18.20
N LYS A 37 -15.96 -19.85 17.78
CA LYS A 37 -15.77 -21.24 17.34
C LYS A 37 -15.33 -21.30 15.88
N LEU A 38 -14.11 -21.76 15.64
CA LEU A 38 -13.61 -22.10 14.31
C LEU A 38 -14.30 -23.38 13.81
N SER A 39 -15.12 -23.29 12.77
CA SER A 39 -15.95 -24.40 12.26
C SER A 39 -15.66 -24.80 10.81
N LYS A 40 -14.83 -24.03 10.11
CA LYS A 40 -14.45 -24.26 8.71
C LYS A 40 -12.93 -24.39 8.63
N ALA A 41 -12.46 -25.31 7.81
CA ALA A 41 -11.04 -25.58 7.63
C ALA A 41 -10.65 -25.45 6.16
N VAL A 42 -9.45 -24.92 5.91
CA VAL A 42 -8.79 -24.88 4.61
C VAL A 42 -7.49 -25.67 4.75
N THR A 43 -7.30 -26.68 3.91
CA THR A 43 -6.11 -27.53 3.93
C THR A 43 -5.22 -27.18 2.75
N VAL A 44 -3.94 -26.92 3.03
CA VAL A 44 -2.90 -26.66 2.02
C VAL A 44 -1.74 -27.63 2.24
N LYS A 45 -1.08 -28.05 1.16
CA LYS A 45 0.11 -28.90 1.21
C LYS A 45 1.33 -28.06 0.87
N PHE A 46 2.39 -28.21 1.66
CA PHE A 46 3.65 -27.50 1.47
C PHE A 46 4.76 -28.48 1.10
N SER A 47 5.77 -27.99 0.37
CA SER A 47 7.04 -28.69 0.26
C SER A 47 7.71 -28.75 1.64
N LYS A 48 8.66 -29.68 1.83
CA LYS A 48 9.42 -29.77 3.08
C LYS A 48 10.09 -28.43 3.44
N ILE A 49 10.68 -27.77 2.45
CA ILE A 49 11.40 -26.50 2.62
C ILE A 49 10.43 -25.37 3.03
N ASP A 50 9.29 -25.27 2.36
CA ASP A 50 8.31 -24.22 2.65
C ASP A 50 7.66 -24.42 4.02
N TYR A 51 7.41 -25.68 4.40
CA TYR A 51 6.90 -26.02 5.73
C TYR A 51 7.88 -25.62 6.85
N GLU A 52 9.17 -25.90 6.67
CA GLU A 52 10.20 -25.49 7.63
C GLU A 52 10.32 -23.96 7.72
N ARG A 53 10.27 -23.26 6.59
CA ARG A 53 10.26 -21.79 6.54
C ARG A 53 9.05 -21.22 7.29
N LEU A 54 7.88 -21.82 7.10
CA LEU A 54 6.66 -21.42 7.78
C LEU A 54 6.76 -21.65 9.30
N CYS A 55 7.28 -22.80 9.73
CA CYS A 55 7.54 -23.09 11.14
C CYS A 55 8.48 -22.07 11.78
N ARG A 56 9.56 -21.68 11.09
CA ARG A 56 10.51 -20.68 11.59
C ARG A 56 9.83 -19.32 11.78
N ARG A 57 9.05 -18.86 10.80
CA ARG A 57 8.32 -17.57 10.88
C ARG A 57 7.27 -17.57 11.99
N SER A 58 6.52 -18.67 12.15
CA SER A 58 5.56 -18.84 13.24
C SER A 58 6.21 -18.70 14.62
N ARG A 59 7.37 -19.33 14.81
CA ARG A 59 8.14 -19.23 16.06
C ARG A 59 8.69 -17.82 16.29
N GLN A 60 9.19 -17.16 15.25
CA GLN A 60 9.64 -15.76 15.34
C GLN A 60 8.51 -14.81 15.76
N ALA A 61 7.29 -15.07 15.29
CA ALA A 61 6.10 -14.31 15.66
C ALA A 61 5.49 -14.71 17.02
N ASN A 62 6.04 -15.73 17.70
CA ASN A 62 5.47 -16.32 18.93
C ASN A 62 4.01 -16.76 18.80
N LEU A 63 3.62 -17.23 17.62
CA LEU A 63 2.27 -17.73 17.33
C LEU A 63 2.32 -19.24 17.03
N THR A 64 1.20 -19.93 17.24
CA THR A 64 1.05 -21.29 16.70
C THR A 64 0.98 -21.24 15.17
N LEU A 65 1.36 -22.32 14.51
CA LEU A 65 1.39 -22.39 13.04
C LEU A 65 0.03 -22.03 12.41
N ALA A 66 -1.05 -22.48 13.05
CA ALA A 66 -2.42 -22.21 12.61
C ALA A 66 -2.87 -20.77 12.87
N GLU A 67 -2.40 -20.13 13.93
CA GLU A 67 -2.64 -18.69 14.16
C GLU A 67 -1.84 -17.86 13.17
N PHE A 68 -0.56 -18.15 13.02
CA PHE A 68 0.32 -17.46 12.08
C PHE A 68 -0.24 -17.51 10.67
N LEU A 69 -0.70 -18.67 10.19
CA LEU A 69 -1.32 -18.80 8.87
C LEU A 69 -2.63 -18.03 8.75
N ARG A 70 -3.50 -18.07 9.76
CA ARG A 70 -4.78 -17.35 9.73
C ARG A 70 -4.56 -15.85 9.70
N VAL A 71 -3.71 -15.34 10.58
CA VAL A 71 -3.35 -13.91 10.66
C VAL A 71 -2.70 -13.48 9.33
N SER A 72 -1.70 -14.23 8.87
CA SER A 72 -1.03 -13.94 7.60
C SER A 72 -2.01 -13.96 6.43
N ALA A 73 -2.98 -14.88 6.38
CA ALA A 73 -3.93 -14.97 5.27
C ALA A 73 -4.82 -13.71 5.13
N PHE A 74 -5.07 -12.97 6.22
CA PHE A 74 -5.85 -11.73 6.19
C PHE A 74 -4.98 -10.47 6.14
N GLU A 75 -3.80 -10.49 6.76
CA GLU A 75 -2.91 -9.32 6.85
C GLU A 75 -1.94 -9.22 5.67
N THR A 76 -1.63 -10.32 4.99
CA THR A 76 -0.75 -10.26 3.82
C THR A 76 -1.48 -9.60 2.66
N THR A 77 -1.01 -8.40 2.31
CA THR A 77 -1.45 -7.71 1.10
C THR A 77 -0.88 -8.47 -0.11
N ILE A 78 -1.67 -9.41 -0.64
CA ILE A 78 -1.41 -9.96 -1.98
C ILE A 78 -1.81 -8.86 -2.96
N THR A 79 -0.86 -8.00 -3.32
CA THR A 79 -1.11 -6.95 -4.31
C THR A 79 -1.39 -7.60 -5.64
N ALA A 80 -2.62 -7.43 -6.14
CA ALA A 80 -2.93 -7.77 -7.51
C ALA A 80 -1.95 -7.04 -8.44
N ARG A 81 -1.49 -7.71 -9.50
CA ARG A 81 -0.72 -7.01 -10.54
C ARG A 81 -1.60 -5.91 -11.12
N HIS A 82 -0.98 -4.76 -11.42
CA HIS A 82 -1.68 -3.67 -12.09
C HIS A 82 -2.41 -4.17 -13.33
N SER A 83 -3.62 -3.67 -13.54
CA SER A 83 -4.38 -4.00 -14.75
C SER A 83 -3.62 -3.54 -15.99
N ALA A 84 -3.97 -4.07 -17.16
CA ALA A 84 -3.37 -3.63 -18.42
C ALA A 84 -3.58 -2.11 -18.63
N GLU A 85 -4.74 -1.60 -18.25
CA GLU A 85 -5.10 -0.18 -18.30
C GLU A 85 -4.24 0.65 -17.35
N GLU A 86 -4.13 0.25 -16.08
CA GLU A 86 -3.29 0.92 -15.08
C GLU A 86 -1.83 0.97 -15.54
N THR A 87 -1.34 -0.14 -16.09
CA THR A 87 0.04 -0.20 -16.61
C THR A 87 0.24 0.70 -17.82
N ALA A 88 -0.78 0.85 -18.69
CA ALA A 88 -0.73 1.78 -19.81
C ALA A 88 -0.67 3.25 -19.33
N VAL A 89 -1.47 3.60 -18.33
CA VAL A 89 -1.44 4.93 -17.69
C VAL A 89 -0.07 5.20 -17.08
N ILE A 90 0.51 4.26 -16.33
CA ILE A 90 1.85 4.39 -15.73
C ILE A 90 2.92 4.65 -16.81
N ARG A 91 2.89 3.89 -17.93
CA ARG A 91 3.83 4.11 -19.03
C ARG A 91 3.67 5.49 -19.67
N SER A 92 2.42 5.93 -19.88
CA SER A 92 2.13 7.26 -20.41
C SER A 92 2.67 8.36 -19.50
N LEU A 93 2.39 8.28 -18.20
CA LEU A 93 2.90 9.23 -17.19
C LEU A 93 4.42 9.29 -17.18
N THR A 94 5.08 8.13 -17.28
CA THR A 94 6.55 8.04 -17.37
C THR A 94 7.08 8.74 -18.62
N GLY A 95 6.43 8.53 -19.77
CA GLY A 95 6.76 9.22 -21.02
C GLY A 95 6.61 10.74 -20.92
N MET A 96 5.51 11.20 -20.34
CA MET A 96 5.26 12.64 -20.13
C MET A 96 6.28 13.28 -19.19
N ALA A 97 6.66 12.60 -18.10
CA ALA A 97 7.70 13.06 -17.20
C ALA A 97 9.07 13.18 -17.90
N ASN A 98 9.39 12.24 -18.79
CA ASN A 98 10.61 12.31 -19.59
C ASN A 98 10.57 13.49 -20.58
N ASN A 99 9.44 13.69 -21.26
CA ASN A 99 9.25 14.83 -22.16
C ASN A 99 9.43 16.16 -21.41
N LEU A 100 8.84 16.28 -20.21
CA LEU A 100 8.99 17.45 -19.36
C LEU A 100 10.46 17.68 -18.99
N ASN A 101 11.19 16.65 -18.56
CA ASN A 101 12.60 16.76 -18.22
C ASN A 101 13.46 17.22 -19.41
N GLN A 102 13.16 16.73 -20.62
CA GLN A 102 13.85 17.17 -21.83
C GLN A 102 13.59 18.65 -22.12
N LEU A 103 12.33 19.08 -22.05
CA LEU A 103 11.95 20.49 -22.25
C LEU A 103 12.62 21.41 -21.23
N THR A 104 12.69 21.02 -19.96
CA THR A 104 13.37 21.80 -18.93
C THR A 104 14.87 21.94 -19.22
N ARG A 105 15.54 20.85 -19.62
CA ARG A 105 16.97 20.90 -20.00
C ARG A 105 17.21 21.78 -21.23
N LEU A 106 16.39 21.65 -22.26
CA LEU A 106 16.47 22.46 -23.46
C LEU A 106 16.22 23.94 -23.16
N SER A 107 15.23 24.25 -22.32
CA SER A 107 14.92 25.61 -21.90
C SER A 107 16.09 26.26 -21.16
N HIS A 108 16.71 25.51 -20.23
CA HIS A 108 17.90 25.98 -19.51
C HIS A 108 19.09 26.23 -20.46
N GLN A 109 19.35 25.32 -21.40
CA GLN A 109 20.38 25.47 -22.41
C GLN A 109 20.12 26.67 -23.34
N ALA A 110 18.87 26.86 -23.77
CA ALA A 110 18.48 28.01 -24.60
C ALA A 110 18.60 29.34 -23.82
N GLY A 111 18.26 29.35 -22.54
CA GLY A 111 18.46 30.49 -21.65
C GLY A 111 19.93 30.87 -21.53
N PHE A 112 20.82 29.88 -21.38
CA PHE A 112 22.27 30.08 -21.38
C PHE A 112 22.78 30.69 -22.69
N HIS A 113 22.30 30.20 -23.84
CA HIS A 113 22.67 30.77 -25.14
C HIS A 113 22.31 32.25 -25.31
N ARG A 114 21.18 32.69 -24.73
CA ARG A 114 20.79 34.12 -24.77
C ARG A 114 21.78 35.01 -24.02
N THR A 115 22.22 34.58 -22.84
CA THR A 115 23.20 35.34 -22.04
C THR A 115 24.61 35.23 -22.59
N GLN A 116 24.97 34.06 -23.14
CA GLN A 116 26.28 33.78 -23.72
C GLN A 116 26.66 34.82 -24.77
N ARG A 117 25.75 35.16 -25.69
CA ARG A 117 26.02 36.10 -26.77
C ARG A 117 26.44 37.48 -26.25
N THR A 118 25.67 38.03 -25.31
CA THR A 118 25.98 39.34 -24.69
C THR A 118 27.30 39.30 -23.93
N VAL A 119 27.57 38.23 -23.19
CA VAL A 119 28.84 38.08 -22.45
C VAL A 119 30.02 37.98 -23.42
N THR A 120 29.91 37.22 -24.51
CA THR A 120 30.97 37.13 -25.52
C THR A 120 31.23 38.47 -26.19
N GLU A 121 30.19 39.23 -26.55
CA GLU A 121 30.33 40.56 -27.15
C GLU A 121 31.05 41.53 -26.21
N LEU A 122 30.70 41.51 -24.91
CA LEU A 122 31.36 42.34 -23.89
C LEU A 122 32.83 41.95 -23.69
N LEU A 123 33.13 40.65 -23.59
CA LEU A 123 34.52 40.16 -23.47
C LEU A 123 35.37 40.55 -24.67
N GLN A 124 34.78 40.55 -25.87
CA GLN A 124 35.47 40.91 -27.10
C GLN A 124 35.81 42.40 -27.14
N LYS A 125 34.87 43.26 -26.72
CA LYS A 125 35.12 44.70 -26.52
C LYS A 125 36.20 44.96 -25.47
N LEU A 126 36.15 44.26 -24.33
CA LEU A 126 37.15 44.40 -23.28
C LEU A 126 38.56 44.02 -23.77
N LYS A 127 38.66 42.90 -24.50
CA LYS A 127 39.91 42.46 -25.14
C LYS A 127 40.46 43.52 -26.09
N GLU A 128 39.60 44.16 -26.88
CA GLU A 128 40.01 45.22 -27.79
C GLU A 128 40.58 46.45 -27.06
N ILE A 129 39.95 46.87 -25.96
CA ILE A 129 40.45 47.97 -25.11
C ILE A 129 41.83 47.62 -24.54
N ILE A 130 42.00 46.42 -23.99
CA ILE A 130 43.27 45.95 -23.42
C ILE A 130 44.37 45.95 -24.49
N ILE A 131 44.05 45.46 -25.70
CA ILE A 131 44.97 45.46 -26.83
C ILE A 131 45.40 46.90 -27.15
N ARG A 132 44.44 47.82 -27.35
CA ARG A 132 44.72 49.23 -27.64
C ARG A 132 45.59 49.88 -26.56
N TYR A 133 45.30 49.63 -25.29
CA TYR A 133 46.10 50.12 -24.17
C TYR A 133 47.55 49.62 -24.23
N ARG A 134 47.74 48.31 -24.47
CA ARG A 134 49.07 47.69 -24.57
C ARG A 134 49.90 48.14 -25.77
N TYR A 135 49.26 48.53 -26.87
CA TYR A 135 49.94 49.12 -28.03
C TYR A 135 50.18 50.64 -27.86
N GLY A 136 49.34 51.33 -27.09
CA GLY A 136 49.52 52.74 -26.74
C GLY A 136 50.75 53.01 -25.87
N GLU A 137 51.11 52.08 -24.98
CA GLU A 137 52.36 52.12 -24.19
C GLU A 137 53.63 51.78 -25.00
N ARG A 138 53.49 51.25 -26.22
CA ARG A 138 54.63 50.90 -27.10
C ARG A 138 54.96 51.98 -28.13
N ARG A 139 54.65 53.25 -27.86
CA ARG A 139 55.25 54.33 -28.66
C ARG A 139 56.75 54.36 -28.33
N PRO A 140 57.65 54.01 -29.27
CA PRO A 140 59.07 54.12 -29.03
C PRO A 140 59.38 55.62 -28.92
N SER A 141 60.05 55.99 -27.83
CA SER A 141 60.70 57.29 -27.68
C SER A 141 61.83 57.42 -28.70
#